data_AF-A0A1F8L7Z3-F1
#
_entry.id   AF-A0A1F8L7Z3-F1
#
_cell.length_a   1.000
_cell.length_b   1.000
_cell.length_c   1.000
_cell.angle_alpha   90.00
_cell.angle_beta   90.00
_cell.angle_gamma   90.00
#
_symmetry.space_group_name_H-M   'P 1'
#
loop_
_entity.id
_entity.type
_entity.pdbx_description
1 polymer ?
#
loop_
_entity_poly.entity_id
_entity_poly.type
_entity_poly.pdbx_seq_one_letter_code
_entity_poly.pdbx_strand_id
1 'polypeptide(L)'
;MARLAQGRFAVLLPETDEVQAINYVERVRGECERRLATGAVPIRLFVGWASPAPGGDLDGAMRTAEERMYAERRRALAREAEPPAALVVPPAGTPPSSVAVSADGSAPRSVRDVLAELEEIRRGGLIGDEEYEAKRAEILSRL
;
A
#
# COMPACT_ATOMS: atom_id res chain seq x y z
N MET A 1 18.44 -5.54 -10.46
CA MET A 1 18.57 -5.18 -9.03
C MET A 1 20.00 -4.75 -8.77
N ALA A 2 20.21 -3.68 -8.02
CA ALA A 2 21.52 -3.14 -7.69
C ALA A 2 21.67 -2.96 -6.17
N ARG A 3 22.88 -3.14 -5.64
CA ARG A 3 23.20 -2.82 -4.25
C ARG A 3 23.69 -1.37 -4.18
N LEU A 4 23.01 -0.54 -3.39
CA LEU A 4 23.35 0.88 -3.26
C LEU A 4 24.31 1.13 -2.09
N ALA A 5 24.15 0.39 -0.99
CA ALA A 5 25.03 0.44 0.17
C ALA A 5 24.85 -0.82 1.04
N GLN A 6 25.40 -0.82 2.25
CA GLN A 6 25.10 -1.85 3.24
C GLN A 6 23.61 -1.80 3.62
N GLY A 7 22.91 -2.92 3.44
CA GLY A 7 21.47 -3.03 3.73
C GLY A 7 20.55 -2.22 2.81
N ARG A 8 21.06 -1.62 1.72
CA ARG A 8 20.26 -0.85 0.77
C ARG A 8 20.38 -1.41 -0.64
N PHE A 9 19.23 -1.63 -1.27
CA PHE A 9 19.11 -2.21 -2.61
C PHE A 9 18.07 -1.42 -3.41
N ALA A 10 18.22 -1.41 -4.74
CA ALA A 10 17.28 -0.80 -5.66
C ALA A 10 16.92 -1.77 -6.79
N VAL A 11 15.68 -1.64 -7.27
CA VAL A 11 15.17 -2.36 -8.43
C VAL A 11 14.61 -1.31 -9.39
N LEU A 12 15.10 -1.32 -10.62
CA LEU A 12 14.52 -0.55 -11.72
C LEU A 12 13.50 -1.42 -12.44
N LEU A 13 12.31 -0.87 -12.67
CA LEU A 13 11.22 -1.53 -13.38
C LEU A 13 10.96 -0.77 -14.70
N PRO A 14 11.68 -1.10 -15.80
CA PRO A 14 11.48 -0.44 -17.08
C PRO A 14 10.10 -0.78 -17.66
N GLU A 15 9.56 0.12 -18.48
CA GLU A 15 8.28 -0.08 -19.19
C GLU A 15 7.10 -0.46 -18.27
N THR A 16 7.21 -0.12 -16.98
CA THR A 16 6.25 -0.50 -15.96
C THR A 16 5.45 0.75 -15.58
N ASP A 17 4.13 0.67 -15.68
CA ASP A 17 3.25 1.74 -15.20
C ASP A 17 3.19 1.77 -13.66
N GLU A 18 2.61 2.85 -13.12
CA GLU A 18 2.50 3.04 -11.67
C GLU A 18 1.75 1.89 -10.98
N VAL A 19 0.69 1.38 -11.60
CA VAL A 19 -0.14 0.29 -11.05
C VAL A 19 0.65 -1.01 -10.99
N GLN A 20 1.38 -1.34 -12.05
CA GLN A 20 2.25 -2.51 -12.11
C GLN A 20 3.40 -2.41 -11.11
N ALA A 21 3.99 -1.22 -10.94
CA ALA A 21 5.05 -0.99 -9.96
C ALA A 21 4.55 -1.18 -8.53
N ILE A 22 3.36 -0.66 -8.20
CA ILE A 22 2.70 -0.87 -6.89
C ILE A 22 2.50 -2.37 -6.63
N ASN A 23 1.87 -3.08 -7.57
CA ASN A 23 1.59 -4.50 -7.42
C ASN A 23 2.88 -5.32 -7.21
N TYR A 24 3.95 -4.96 -7.93
CA TYR A 24 5.25 -5.58 -7.76
C TYR A 24 5.81 -5.35 -6.35
N VAL A 25 5.78 -4.10 -5.87
CA VAL A 25 6.28 -3.72 -4.54
C VAL A 25 5.53 -4.43 -3.43
N GLU A 26 4.19 -4.46 -3.50
CA GLU A 26 3.36 -5.14 -2.49
C GLU A 26 3.63 -6.65 -2.46
N ARG A 27 3.79 -7.28 -3.64
CA ARG A 27 4.17 -8.69 -3.71
C ARG A 27 5.52 -8.96 -3.06
N VAL A 28 6.53 -8.12 -3.35
CA VAL A 28 7.86 -8.25 -2.75
C VAL A 28 7.81 -8.05 -1.24
N ARG A 29 7.06 -7.05 -0.76
CA ARG A 29 6.86 -6.80 0.66
C ARG A 29 6.30 -8.03 1.36
N GLY A 30 5.20 -8.60 0.86
CA GLY A 30 4.55 -9.76 1.47
C GLY A 30 5.46 -11.00 1.52
N GLU A 31 6.19 -11.28 0.43
CA GLU A 31 7.14 -12.40 0.39
C GLU A 31 8.32 -12.22 1.34
N CYS A 32 8.88 -11.00 1.40
CA CYS A 32 9.99 -10.69 2.28
C CYS A 32 9.56 -10.70 3.74
N GLU A 33 8.42 -10.10 4.10
CA GLU A 33 7.93 -10.09 5.49
C GLU A 33 7.75 -11.52 6.01
N ARG A 34 7.09 -12.38 5.22
CA ARG A 34 6.90 -13.80 5.54
C ARG A 34 8.24 -14.52 5.79
N ARG A 35 9.23 -14.28 4.94
CA ARG A 35 10.55 -14.94 5.00
C ARG A 35 11.47 -14.37 6.07
N LEU A 36 11.37 -13.08 6.36
CA LEU A 36 12.18 -12.43 7.39
C LEU A 36 11.62 -12.71 8.79
N ALA A 37 10.31 -12.94 8.92
CA ALA A 37 9.68 -13.31 10.17
C ALA A 37 10.10 -14.70 10.70
N THR A 38 10.58 -15.60 9.84
CA THR A 38 11.05 -16.94 10.23
C THR A 38 12.53 -16.99 10.61
N GLY A 39 13.25 -15.85 10.51
CA GLY A 39 14.66 -15.75 10.85
C GLY A 39 14.92 -15.76 12.36
N ALA A 40 16.10 -16.22 12.77
CA ALA A 40 16.55 -16.16 14.17
C ALA A 40 16.75 -14.72 14.69
N VAL A 41 16.92 -13.76 13.79
CA VAL A 41 16.99 -12.33 14.09
C VAL A 41 15.80 -11.64 13.42
N PRO A 42 14.97 -10.88 14.15
CA PRO A 42 13.87 -10.15 13.56
C PRO A 42 14.43 -9.03 12.68
N ILE A 43 14.28 -9.19 11.36
CA ILE A 43 14.68 -8.19 10.37
C ILE A 43 13.40 -7.58 9.79
N ARG A 44 13.34 -6.26 9.72
CA ARG A 44 12.26 -5.50 9.06
C ARG A 44 12.73 -5.04 7.68
N LEU A 45 11.84 -5.10 6.71
CA LEU A 45 12.03 -4.50 5.39
C LEU A 45 11.21 -3.22 5.28
N PHE A 46 11.82 -2.15 4.77
CA PHE A 46 11.13 -0.91 4.41
C PHE A 46 11.31 -0.69 2.92
N VAL A 47 10.25 -0.27 2.23
CA VAL A 47 10.27 -0.13 0.77
C VAL A 47 9.61 1.20 0.40
N GLY A 48 10.37 2.04 -0.30
CA GLY A 48 9.84 3.22 -0.97
C GLY A 48 9.93 3.04 -2.48
N TRP A 49 8.92 3.53 -3.18
CA TRP A 49 8.84 3.47 -4.64
C TRP A 49 8.36 4.81 -5.18
N ALA A 50 8.75 5.10 -6.41
CA ALA A 50 8.33 6.27 -7.16
C ALA A 50 8.49 6.00 -8.66
N SER A 51 7.70 6.69 -9.46
CA SER A 51 7.86 6.78 -10.91
C SER A 51 8.27 8.21 -11.28
N PRO A 52 9.11 8.43 -12.31
CA PRO A 52 9.38 9.76 -12.82
C PRO A 52 8.07 10.43 -13.27
N ALA A 53 7.86 11.69 -12.86
CA ALA A 53 6.77 12.49 -13.40
C ALA A 53 6.97 12.72 -14.92
N PRO A 54 5.93 13.07 -15.69
CA PRO A 54 6.09 13.47 -17.08
C PRO A 54 7.13 14.59 -17.22
N GLY A 55 8.21 14.34 -17.97
CA GLY A 55 9.34 15.28 -18.12
C GLY A 55 10.33 15.32 -16.94
N GLY A 56 10.15 14.46 -15.93
CA GLY A 56 11.07 14.27 -14.82
C GLY A 56 12.23 13.34 -15.16
N ASP A 57 13.22 13.29 -14.27
CA ASP A 57 14.40 12.44 -14.39
C ASP A 57 14.37 11.24 -13.43
N LEU A 58 15.23 10.27 -13.70
CA LEU A 58 15.39 9.08 -12.86
C LEU A 58 15.92 9.45 -11.48
N ASP A 59 16.84 10.41 -11.39
CA ASP A 59 17.45 10.84 -10.13
C ASP A 59 16.42 11.44 -9.16
N GLY A 60 15.48 12.23 -9.66
CA GLY A 60 14.35 12.75 -8.90
C GLY A 60 13.45 11.64 -8.37
N ALA A 61 13.08 10.68 -9.22
CA ALA A 61 12.29 9.52 -8.81
C ALA A 61 13.02 8.67 -7.75
N MET A 62 14.33 8.45 -7.92
CA MET A 62 15.14 7.72 -6.93
C MET A 62 15.17 8.44 -5.58
N ARG A 63 15.32 9.77 -5.57
CA ARG A 63 15.28 10.58 -4.34
C ARG A 63 13.92 10.47 -3.65
N THR A 64 12.83 10.61 -4.40
CA THR A 64 11.46 10.46 -3.86
C THR A 64 11.23 9.05 -3.28
N ALA A 65 11.70 8.00 -3.97
CA ALA A 65 11.60 6.63 -3.47
C ALA A 65 12.37 6.47 -2.14
N GLU A 66 13.58 7.02 -2.03
CA GLU A 66 14.39 6.96 -0.81
C GLU A 66 13.75 7.75 0.35
N GLU A 67 13.22 8.95 0.09
CA GLU A 67 12.48 9.75 1.07
C GLU A 67 11.26 9.00 1.63
N ARG A 68 10.48 8.35 0.75
CA ARG A 68 9.33 7.53 1.13
C ARG A 68 9.74 6.33 1.99
N MET A 69 10.83 5.64 1.65
CA MET A 69 11.39 4.55 2.45
C MET A 69 11.78 5.02 3.86
N TYR A 70 12.47 6.15 3.98
CA TYR A 70 12.85 6.70 5.29
C TYR A 70 11.66 7.22 6.09
N ALA A 71 10.65 7.79 5.43
CA ALA A 71 9.40 8.18 6.09
C ALA A 71 8.68 6.97 6.67
N GLU A 72 8.60 5.86 5.93
CA GLU A 72 8.05 4.60 6.44
C GLU A 72 8.84 4.08 7.64
N ARG A 73 10.16 4.01 7.53
CA ARG A 73 11.02 3.56 8.64
C ARG A 73 10.80 4.39 9.90
N ARG A 74 10.74 5.71 9.77
CA ARG A 74 10.47 6.62 10.92
C ARG A 74 9.11 6.33 11.56
N ARG A 75 8.06 6.11 10.76
CA ARG A 75 6.72 5.78 11.25
C ARG A 75 6.69 4.44 11.99
N ALA A 76 7.37 3.42 11.46
CA ALA A 76 7.44 2.11 12.10
C ALA A 76 8.15 2.17 13.45
N LEU A 77 9.30 2.85 13.51
CA LEU A 77 10.06 3.00 14.76
C LEU A 77 9.28 3.82 15.80
N ALA A 78 8.53 4.84 15.38
CA ALA A 78 7.67 5.61 16.29
C ALA A 78 6.54 4.75 16.89
N ARG A 79 5.93 3.87 16.10
CA ARG A 79 4.90 2.91 16.58
C ARG A 79 5.46 1.87 17.54
N GLU A 80 6.70 1.42 17.31
CA GLU A 80 7.37 0.47 18.21
C GLU A 80 7.80 1.11 19.54
N ALA A 81 8.01 2.43 19.55
CA ALA A 81 8.35 3.19 20.76
C ALA A 81 7.13 3.52 21.63
N GLU A 82 5.90 3.36 21.13
CA GLU A 82 4.69 3.46 21.94
C GLU A 82 4.63 2.26 22.90
N PRO A 83 4.67 2.46 24.23
CA PRO A 83 4.56 1.35 25.17
C PRO A 83 3.19 0.67 25.00
N PRO A 84 3.07 -0.65 25.23
CA PRO A 84 1.77 -1.30 25.19
C PRO A 84 0.86 -0.58 26.17
N ALA A 85 -0.27 -0.05 25.66
CA ALA A 85 -1.28 0.62 26.45
C ALA A 85 -1.76 -0.33 27.55
N ALA A 86 -1.10 -0.27 28.71
CA ALA A 86 -1.55 -0.93 29.91
C ALA A 86 -2.90 -0.30 30.27
N LEU A 87 -3.97 -1.07 30.04
CA LEU A 87 -5.24 -1.00 30.76
C LEU A 87 -5.68 0.43 31.13
N VAL A 88 -5.97 1.27 30.13
CA VAL A 88 -6.80 2.45 30.38
C VAL A 88 -8.24 1.95 30.50
N VAL A 89 -8.65 1.62 31.73
CA VAL A 89 -10.06 1.49 32.09
C VAL A 89 -10.67 2.89 31.96
N PRO A 90 -11.63 3.12 31.05
CA PRO A 90 -12.20 4.46 30.90
C PRO A 90 -13.12 4.77 32.10
N PRO A 91 -12.97 5.91 32.81
CA PRO A 91 -14.04 6.38 33.68
C PRO A 91 -15.21 6.85 32.82
N ALA A 92 -16.40 6.39 33.21
CA ALA A 92 -17.66 6.71 32.55
C ALA A 92 -17.90 8.23 32.50
N GLY A 93 -18.32 8.70 31.32
CA GLY A 93 -19.01 9.97 31.14
C GLY A 93 -18.13 11.13 30.70
N THR A 94 -18.13 11.40 29.40
CA THR A 94 -18.43 12.69 28.73
C THR A 94 -18.32 12.43 27.21
N PRO A 95 -19.27 12.82 26.36
CA PRO A 95 -19.17 12.56 24.93
C PRO A 95 -18.12 13.49 24.28
N PRO A 96 -17.19 12.98 23.46
CA PRO A 96 -16.34 13.85 22.67
C PRO A 96 -17.06 14.27 21.38
N SER A 97 -17.18 15.59 21.22
CA SER A 97 -17.38 16.27 19.95
C SER A 97 -16.39 15.79 18.88
N SER A 98 -16.90 15.70 17.66
CA SER A 98 -16.22 15.38 16.42
C SER A 98 -14.80 15.91 16.31
N VAL A 99 -13.83 15.00 16.25
CA VAL A 99 -12.58 15.21 15.51
C VAL A 99 -12.48 14.06 14.53
N ALA A 100 -12.76 14.39 13.27
CA ALA A 100 -12.61 13.48 12.14
C ALA A 100 -11.14 13.08 12.02
N VAL A 101 -10.84 11.84 12.40
CA VAL A 101 -9.62 11.15 11.98
C VAL A 101 -9.79 10.83 10.50
N SER A 102 -9.31 11.70 9.62
CA SER A 102 -9.05 11.34 8.23
C SER A 102 -7.70 10.65 8.17
N ALA A 103 -7.71 9.37 8.51
CA ALA A 103 -6.65 8.45 8.17
C ALA A 103 -6.78 8.13 6.68
N ASP A 104 -6.02 8.81 5.82
CA ASP A 104 -5.84 8.35 4.44
C ASP A 104 -4.79 7.24 4.42
N GLY A 105 -5.15 6.13 5.07
CA GLY A 105 -4.67 4.83 4.67
C GLY A 105 -5.52 4.45 3.47
N SER A 106 -4.89 4.25 2.31
CA SER A 106 -5.54 3.61 1.17
C SER A 106 -6.06 2.26 1.66
N ALA A 107 -7.35 2.23 2.00
CA ALA A 107 -8.04 1.03 2.38
C ALA A 107 -8.01 0.07 1.18
N PRO A 108 -8.00 -1.25 1.40
CA PRO A 108 -8.28 -2.18 0.31
C PRO A 108 -9.61 -1.76 -0.31
N ARG A 109 -9.60 -1.42 -1.62
CA ARG A 109 -10.81 -1.00 -2.34
C ARG A 109 -11.92 -1.98 -2.00
N SER A 110 -13.00 -1.47 -1.40
CA SER A 110 -14.08 -2.33 -0.97
C SER A 110 -14.68 -2.96 -2.21
N VAL A 111 -15.11 -4.22 -2.12
CA VAL A 111 -15.79 -4.91 -3.24
C VAL A 111 -16.96 -4.06 -3.77
N ARG A 112 -17.57 -3.24 -2.91
CA ARG A 112 -18.60 -2.26 -3.29
C ARG A 112 -18.08 -1.18 -4.25
N ASP A 113 -16.86 -0.69 -4.06
CA ASP A 113 -16.27 0.36 -4.88
C ASP A 113 -15.92 -0.19 -6.27
N VAL A 114 -15.39 -1.42 -6.33
CA VAL A 114 -15.05 -2.09 -7.59
C VAL A 114 -16.32 -2.43 -8.40
N LEU A 115 -17.40 -2.84 -7.72
CA LEU A 115 -18.68 -3.09 -8.38
C LEU A 115 -19.32 -1.79 -8.91
N ALA A 116 -19.21 -0.67 -8.18
CA ALA A 116 -19.70 0.63 -8.63
C ALA A 116 -18.94 1.13 -9.88
N GLU A 117 -17.63 0.92 -9.92
CA GLU A 117 -16.78 1.27 -11.07
C GLU A 117 -17.15 0.44 -12.31
N LEU A 118 -17.39 -0.86 -12.17
CA LEU A 118 -17.85 -1.71 -13.28
C LEU A 118 -19.24 -1.30 -13.80
N GLU A 119 -20.13 -0.84 -12.92
CA GLU A 119 -21.46 -0.35 -13.30
C GLU A 119 -21.38 0.98 -14.06
N GLU A 120 -20.40 1.84 -13.73
CA GLU A 120 -20.06 3.03 -14.49
C GLU A 120 -19.54 2.71 -15.90
N ILE A 121 -18.67 1.72 -16.02
CA ILE A 121 -18.10 1.34 -17.32
C ILE A 121 -19.15 0.64 -18.20
N ARG A 122 -20.05 -0.17 -17.63
CA ARG A 122 -21.23 -0.73 -18.32
C ARG A 122 -22.15 0.38 -18.81
N ARG A 123 -22.46 1.34 -17.95
CA ARG A 123 -23.31 2.50 -18.29
C ARG A 123 -22.68 3.38 -19.38
N GLY A 124 -21.35 3.39 -19.50
CA GLY A 124 -20.61 4.01 -20.60
C GLY A 124 -20.62 3.22 -21.92
N GLY A 125 -21.24 2.02 -21.97
CA GLY A 125 -21.33 1.18 -23.17
C GLY A 125 -20.02 0.51 -23.58
N LEU A 126 -18.98 0.55 -22.73
CA LEU A 126 -17.66 -0.01 -23.01
C LEU A 126 -17.56 -1.52 -22.75
N ILE A 127 -18.54 -2.11 -22.09
CA ILE A 127 -18.60 -3.54 -21.75
C ILE A 127 -20.05 -4.01 -21.90
N GLY A 128 -20.24 -5.16 -22.55
CA GLY A 128 -21.57 -5.76 -22.72
C GLY A 128 -22.13 -6.32 -21.40
N ASP A 129 -23.45 -6.48 -21.33
CA ASP A 129 -24.12 -7.00 -20.13
C ASP A 129 -23.57 -8.37 -19.67
N GLU A 130 -23.14 -9.19 -20.63
CA GLU A 130 -22.58 -10.52 -20.40
C GLU A 130 -21.17 -10.47 -19.80
N GLU A 131 -20.33 -9.52 -20.24
CA GLU A 131 -19.00 -9.29 -19.64
C GLU A 131 -19.10 -8.68 -18.23
N TYR A 132 -20.13 -7.86 -17.98
CA TYR A 132 -20.37 -7.25 -16.67
C TYR A 132 -20.75 -8.30 -15.63
N GLU A 133 -21.68 -9.19 -15.97
CA GLU A 133 -22.10 -10.27 -15.06
C GLU A 133 -20.97 -11.28 -14.81
N ALA A 134 -20.15 -11.59 -15.82
CA ALA A 134 -18.98 -12.46 -15.64
C ALA A 134 -17.96 -11.86 -14.67
N LYS A 135 -17.61 -10.57 -14.83
CA LYS A 135 -16.68 -9.86 -13.94
C LYS A 135 -17.26 -9.70 -12.53
N ARG A 136 -18.56 -9.43 -12.41
CA ARG A 136 -19.26 -9.33 -11.13
C ARG A 136 -19.29 -10.65 -10.37
N ALA A 137 -19.55 -11.77 -11.05
CA ALA A 137 -19.53 -13.10 -10.45
C ALA A 137 -18.11 -13.54 -10.03
N GLU A 138 -17.08 -13.20 -10.80
CA GLU A 138 -15.69 -13.47 -10.44
C GLU A 138 -15.29 -12.72 -9.16
N ILE A 139 -15.73 -11.48 -9.01
CA ILE A 139 -15.43 -10.66 -7.81
C ILE A 139 -16.18 -11.20 -6.59
N LEU A 140 -17.42 -11.64 -6.75
CA LEU A 140 -18.22 -12.20 -5.64
C LEU A 140 -17.77 -13.62 -5.23
N SER A 141 -17.17 -14.40 -6.13
CA SER A 141 -16.65 -15.74 -5.80
C SER A 141 -15.29 -15.72 -5.10
N ARG A 142 -14.63 -14.56 -5.06
CA ARG A 142 -13.36 -14.31 -4.33
C ARG A 142 -13.57 -13.79 -2.89
N LEU A 143 -14.83 -13.64 -2.46
CA LEU A 143 -15.25 -13.33 -1.09
C LEU A 143 -15.53 -14.62 -0.31
#